data_AF-A0A9X3J7V7-F1
#
_entry.id   AF-A0A9X3J7V7-F1
#
_cell.length_a   1.000
_cell.length_b   1.000
_cell.length_c   1.000
_cell.angle_alpha   90.00
_cell.angle_beta   90.00
_cell.angle_gamma   90.00
#
_symmetry.space_group_name_H-M   'P 1'
#
loop_
_entity.id
_entity.type
_entity.pdbx_description
1 polymer ?
#
loop_
_entity_poly.entity_id
_entity_poly.type
_entity_poly.pdbx_seq_one_letter_code
_entity_poly.pdbx_strand_id
1 'polypeptide(L)'
;MMEKIIVTSKATEIHGTSRLLSNAFQHSGLSTDATLAPLFTTLDTATTRLSEAIDRSKAQSILAGKDSDRDYTVRAVGYLVKGYTYYPDNEVRNAAFLVEQVFEKYGFAVTEESYVNESSHIVSMLGDFAAPKIQAAIALLPGVAENIALEQAAQNDFENTQTEYAKELAEENTLLNATTLKKEVATLINDELVVFLRYSERFQAAIYGTFAATVAKIITDNNIQVKKRWKKETQEE
;
A
#
# COMPACT_ATOMS: atom_id res chain seq x y z
N MET A 1 -6.41 -27.42 -24.24
CA MET A 1 -4.97 -27.08 -24.05
C MET A 1 -4.90 -26.13 -22.87
N MET A 2 -4.11 -26.47 -21.85
CA MET A 2 -3.92 -25.63 -20.65
C MET A 2 -3.56 -24.19 -21.05
N GLU A 3 -4.28 -23.19 -20.54
CA GLU A 3 -3.98 -21.77 -20.82
C GLU A 3 -2.71 -21.28 -20.10
N LYS A 4 -2.14 -20.17 -20.58
CA LYS A 4 -1.14 -19.40 -19.83
C LYS A 4 -1.84 -18.44 -18.86
N ILE A 5 -1.21 -18.13 -17.74
CA ILE A 5 -1.69 -17.08 -16.83
C ILE A 5 -1.54 -15.71 -17.49
N ILE A 6 -2.56 -14.86 -17.33
CA ILE A 6 -2.55 -13.50 -17.89
C ILE A 6 -1.52 -12.63 -17.16
N VAL A 7 -0.54 -12.11 -17.90
CA VAL A 7 0.58 -11.31 -17.35
C VAL A 7 0.17 -9.94 -16.81
N THR A 8 -1.02 -9.45 -17.16
CA THR A 8 -1.62 -8.21 -16.63
C THR A 8 -2.36 -8.41 -15.30
N SER A 9 -2.27 -9.59 -14.70
CA SER A 9 -2.76 -9.85 -13.34
C SER A 9 -2.09 -8.92 -12.31
N LYS A 10 -2.79 -8.62 -11.23
CA LYS A 10 -2.25 -7.89 -10.06
C LYS A 10 -1.23 -8.77 -9.34
N ALA A 11 -0.31 -8.15 -8.59
CA ALA A 11 0.70 -8.87 -7.82
C ALA A 11 0.06 -9.90 -6.85
N THR A 12 -1.02 -9.50 -6.18
CA THR A 12 -1.79 -10.35 -5.27
C THR A 12 -2.48 -11.53 -5.97
N GLU A 13 -2.93 -11.36 -7.22
CA GLU A 13 -3.55 -12.43 -8.02
C GLU A 13 -2.50 -13.47 -8.45
N ILE A 14 -1.34 -13.02 -8.91
CA ILE A 14 -0.21 -13.90 -9.25
C ILE A 14 0.28 -14.64 -7.99
N HIS A 15 0.48 -13.94 -6.88
CA HIS A 15 0.89 -14.52 -5.61
C HIS A 15 -0.12 -15.56 -5.08
N GLY A 16 -1.41 -15.23 -5.09
CA GLY A 16 -2.46 -16.17 -4.68
C GLY A 16 -2.51 -17.40 -5.59
N THR A 17 -2.37 -17.20 -6.90
CA THR A 17 -2.36 -18.29 -7.87
C THR A 17 -1.14 -19.21 -7.69
N SER A 18 0.07 -18.66 -7.54
CA SER A 18 1.26 -19.48 -7.35
C SER A 18 1.19 -20.31 -6.06
N ARG A 19 0.66 -19.76 -4.96
CA ARG A 19 0.41 -20.51 -3.72
C ARG A 19 -0.56 -21.68 -3.92
N LEU A 20 -1.64 -21.48 -4.68
CA LEU A 20 -2.58 -22.57 -5.00
C LEU A 20 -1.90 -23.66 -5.83
N LEU A 21 -1.04 -23.28 -6.78
CA LEU A 21 -0.26 -24.23 -7.58
C LEU A 21 0.70 -25.04 -6.72
N SER A 22 1.45 -24.40 -5.82
CA SER A 22 2.36 -25.09 -4.89
C SER A 22 1.60 -26.03 -3.95
N ASN A 23 0.45 -25.60 -3.43
CA ASN A 23 -0.41 -26.47 -2.63
C ASN A 23 -0.89 -27.69 -3.43
N ALA A 24 -1.35 -27.49 -4.67
CA ALA A 24 -1.76 -28.58 -5.55
C ALA A 24 -0.60 -29.56 -5.84
N PHE A 25 0.62 -29.05 -6.01
CA PHE A 25 1.81 -29.88 -6.21
C PHE A 25 2.09 -30.76 -4.98
N GLN A 26 2.06 -30.20 -3.78
CA GLN A 26 2.31 -30.97 -2.54
C GLN A 26 1.30 -32.11 -2.33
N HIS A 27 0.06 -31.95 -2.82
CA HIS A 27 -0.99 -32.98 -2.70
C HIS A 27 -1.14 -33.87 -3.94
N SER A 28 -0.29 -33.68 -4.96
CA SER A 28 -0.39 -34.42 -6.23
C SER A 28 0.19 -35.84 -6.19
N GLY A 29 1.00 -36.15 -5.17
CA GLY A 29 1.83 -37.36 -5.14
C GLY A 29 3.10 -37.27 -6.01
N LEU A 30 3.34 -36.14 -6.67
CA LEU A 30 4.51 -35.88 -7.52
C LEU A 30 5.62 -35.10 -6.80
N SER A 31 5.59 -35.01 -5.48
CA SER A 31 6.54 -34.18 -4.69
C SER A 31 8.01 -34.59 -4.84
N THR A 32 8.27 -35.84 -5.26
CA THR A 32 9.62 -36.36 -5.54
C THR A 32 9.96 -36.41 -7.03
N ASP A 33 9.09 -35.88 -7.90
CA ASP A 33 9.34 -35.82 -9.34
C ASP A 33 10.58 -34.97 -9.64
N ALA A 34 11.51 -35.52 -10.41
CA ALA A 34 12.82 -34.92 -10.66
C ALA A 34 12.76 -33.58 -11.43
N THR A 35 11.66 -33.30 -12.13
CA THR A 35 11.49 -32.04 -12.88
C THR A 35 10.61 -31.05 -12.11
N LEU A 36 9.47 -31.50 -11.56
CA LEU A 36 8.54 -30.63 -10.86
C LEU A 36 9.07 -30.18 -9.50
N ALA A 37 9.78 -31.03 -8.75
CA ALA A 37 10.31 -30.66 -7.44
C ALA A 37 11.25 -29.43 -7.47
N PRO A 38 12.30 -29.38 -8.33
CA PRO A 38 13.14 -28.19 -8.42
C PRO A 38 12.38 -26.97 -8.97
N LEU A 39 11.47 -27.16 -9.95
CA LEU A 39 10.65 -26.08 -10.48
C LEU A 39 9.80 -25.42 -9.38
N PHE A 40 9.12 -26.22 -8.57
CA PHE A 40 8.31 -25.70 -7.46
C PHE A 40 9.15 -25.10 -6.35
N THR A 41 10.38 -25.58 -6.12
CA THR A 41 11.33 -24.93 -5.20
C THR A 41 11.68 -23.51 -5.68
N THR A 42 11.93 -23.33 -6.98
CA THR A 42 12.19 -22.01 -7.57
C THR A 42 10.94 -21.13 -7.54
N LEU A 43 9.76 -21.69 -7.88
CA LEU A 43 8.49 -20.98 -7.85
C LEU A 43 8.12 -20.52 -6.43
N ASP A 44 8.31 -21.37 -5.42
CA ASP A 44 8.05 -21.05 -4.01
C ASP A 44 8.98 -19.93 -3.53
N THR A 45 10.27 -20.01 -3.87
CA THR A 45 11.24 -18.95 -3.57
C THR A 45 10.82 -17.60 -4.18
N ALA A 46 10.45 -17.60 -5.46
CA ALA A 46 9.98 -16.39 -6.14
C ALA A 46 8.64 -15.88 -5.58
N THR A 47 7.76 -16.80 -5.17
CA THR A 47 6.46 -16.49 -4.56
C THR A 47 6.63 -15.84 -3.18
N THR A 48 7.56 -16.32 -2.35
CA THR A 48 7.89 -15.72 -1.05
C THR A 48 8.40 -14.29 -1.23
N ARG A 49 9.38 -14.08 -2.13
CA ARG A 49 9.88 -12.73 -2.45
C ARG A 49 8.77 -11.79 -2.94
N LEU A 50 7.83 -12.30 -3.73
CA LEU A 50 6.67 -11.54 -4.17
C LEU A 50 5.74 -11.19 -3.00
N SER A 51 5.53 -12.09 -2.04
CA SER A 51 4.75 -11.80 -0.83
C SER A 51 5.37 -10.64 -0.04
N GLU A 52 6.66 -10.73 0.27
CA GLU A 52 7.41 -9.69 0.98
C GLU A 52 7.29 -8.35 0.26
N ALA A 53 7.40 -8.34 -1.07
CA ALA A 53 7.24 -7.13 -1.87
C ALA A 53 5.82 -6.55 -1.88
N ILE A 54 4.79 -7.40 -1.79
CA ILE A 54 3.40 -6.96 -1.64
C ILE A 54 3.21 -6.29 -0.29
N ASP A 55 3.78 -6.87 0.77
CA ASP A 55 3.68 -6.34 2.13
C ASP A 55 4.38 -4.98 2.24
N ARG A 56 5.59 -4.83 1.69
CA ARG A 56 6.27 -3.52 1.58
C ARG A 56 5.43 -2.47 0.86
N SER A 57 4.83 -2.82 -0.28
CA SER A 57 3.98 -1.90 -1.04
C SER A 57 2.74 -1.48 -0.25
N LYS A 58 2.22 -2.35 0.61
CA LYS A 58 1.10 -2.06 1.49
C LYS A 58 1.51 -1.10 2.60
N ALA A 59 2.65 -1.32 3.24
CA ALA A 59 3.19 -0.43 4.27
C ALA A 59 3.41 0.99 3.71
N GLN A 60 3.99 1.11 2.52
CA GLN A 60 4.15 2.40 1.84
C GLN A 60 2.79 3.08 1.56
N SER A 61 1.78 2.33 1.13
CA SER A 61 0.44 2.87 0.89
C SER A 61 -0.25 3.31 2.18
N ILE A 62 -0.04 2.62 3.30
CA ILE A 62 -0.57 3.00 4.62
C ILE A 62 0.08 4.32 5.06
N LEU A 63 1.40 4.44 4.92
CA LEU A 63 2.13 5.66 5.26
C LEU A 63 1.62 6.87 4.47
N ALA A 64 1.41 6.73 3.16
CA ALA A 64 0.82 7.79 2.33
C ALA A 64 -0.62 8.13 2.73
N GLY A 65 -1.39 7.16 3.24
CA GLY A 65 -2.71 7.42 3.81
C GLY A 65 -2.63 8.27 5.09
N LYS A 66 -1.69 7.96 5.99
CA LYS A 66 -1.45 8.75 7.21
C LYS A 66 -1.00 10.16 6.93
N ASP A 67 -0.16 10.31 5.90
CA ASP A 67 0.25 11.60 5.39
C ASP A 67 -0.97 12.42 4.95
N SER A 68 -1.85 11.84 4.13
CA SER A 68 -3.08 12.48 3.69
C SER A 68 -4.03 12.87 4.84
N ASP A 69 -4.10 12.07 5.90
CA ASP A 69 -4.91 12.36 7.09
C ASP A 69 -4.35 13.57 7.86
N ARG A 70 -3.03 13.65 8.02
CA ARG A 70 -2.31 14.78 8.62
C ARG A 70 -2.50 16.07 7.80
N ASP A 71 -2.35 15.95 6.51
CA ASP A 71 -2.60 16.99 5.52
C ASP A 71 -3.99 17.64 5.67
N TYR A 72 -4.99 16.80 5.92
CA TYR A 72 -6.36 17.24 6.15
C TYR A 72 -6.50 18.02 7.47
N THR A 73 -5.83 17.59 8.55
CA THR A 73 -5.90 18.27 9.84
C THR A 73 -5.20 19.64 9.81
N VAL A 74 -4.08 19.79 9.09
CA VAL A 74 -3.43 21.10 8.87
C VAL A 74 -4.39 22.05 8.17
N ARG A 75 -5.06 21.56 7.12
CA ARG A 75 -6.05 22.33 6.37
C ARG A 75 -7.24 22.74 7.26
N ALA A 76 -7.71 21.84 8.11
CA ALA A 76 -8.81 22.12 9.03
C ALA A 76 -8.47 23.23 10.04
N VAL A 77 -7.26 23.24 10.61
CA VAL A 77 -6.80 24.32 11.50
C VAL A 77 -6.73 25.64 10.73
N GLY A 78 -6.02 25.67 9.60
CA GLY A 78 -5.81 26.88 8.82
C GLY A 78 -7.11 27.53 8.34
N TYR A 79 -8.02 26.75 7.76
CA TYR A 79 -9.30 27.29 7.25
C TYR A 79 -10.24 27.73 8.37
N LEU A 80 -10.29 27.01 9.50
CA LEU A 80 -11.14 27.41 10.62
C LEU A 80 -10.66 28.72 11.24
N VAL A 81 -9.35 28.84 11.48
CA VAL A 81 -8.74 30.08 11.97
C VAL A 81 -9.00 31.22 10.98
N LYS A 82 -8.82 30.98 9.68
CA LYS A 82 -9.10 31.99 8.64
C LYS A 82 -10.55 32.46 8.68
N GLY A 83 -11.51 31.57 8.86
CA GLY A 83 -12.92 31.93 9.03
C GLY A 83 -13.14 32.90 10.20
N TYR A 84 -12.50 32.66 11.34
CA TYR A 84 -12.61 33.53 12.51
C TYR A 84 -12.01 34.93 12.31
N THR A 85 -11.09 35.13 11.37
CA THR A 85 -10.56 36.48 11.04
C THR A 85 -11.61 37.42 10.44
N TYR A 86 -12.76 36.89 10.03
CA TYR A 86 -13.91 37.67 9.54
C TYR A 86 -15.09 37.66 10.51
N TYR A 87 -14.92 37.12 11.73
CA TYR A 87 -15.99 36.99 12.70
C TYR A 87 -16.49 38.37 13.19
N PRO A 88 -17.80 38.60 13.36
CA PRO A 88 -18.35 39.92 13.67
C PRO A 88 -17.88 40.49 15.03
N ASP A 89 -17.66 39.62 16.02
CA ASP A 89 -17.13 40.02 17.32
C ASP A 89 -15.63 40.36 17.25
N ASN A 90 -15.26 41.54 17.77
CA ASN A 90 -13.88 42.04 17.69
C ASN A 90 -12.91 41.25 18.58
N GLU A 91 -13.35 40.72 19.71
CA GLU A 91 -12.50 39.96 20.62
C GLU A 91 -12.13 38.61 19.99
N VAL A 92 -13.12 37.90 19.45
CA VAL A 92 -12.92 36.65 18.69
C VAL A 92 -12.02 36.90 17.46
N ARG A 93 -12.27 37.97 16.70
CA ARG A 93 -11.47 38.29 15.51
C ARG A 93 -10.01 38.59 15.84
N ASN A 94 -9.76 39.36 16.90
CA ASN A 94 -8.40 39.67 17.35
C ASN A 94 -7.67 38.43 17.86
N ALA A 95 -8.39 37.52 18.53
CA ALA A 95 -7.84 36.22 18.90
C ALA A 95 -7.45 35.40 17.65
N ALA A 96 -8.30 35.40 16.62
CA ALA A 96 -8.02 34.72 15.35
C ALA A 96 -6.77 35.25 14.67
N PHE A 97 -6.55 36.57 14.62
CA PHE A 97 -5.32 37.14 14.04
C PHE A 97 -4.05 36.69 14.78
N LEU A 98 -4.09 36.49 16.09
CA LEU A 98 -2.94 35.98 16.85
C LEU A 98 -2.62 34.52 16.47
N VAL A 99 -3.64 33.69 16.29
CA VAL A 99 -3.48 32.29 15.91
C VAL A 99 -3.09 32.18 14.43
N GLU A 100 -3.67 33.00 13.55
CA GLU A 100 -3.33 33.07 12.13
C GLU A 100 -1.86 33.44 11.94
N GLN A 101 -1.35 34.43 12.71
CA GLN A 101 0.06 34.81 12.64
C GLN A 101 1.01 33.66 13.00
N VAL A 102 0.60 32.75 13.90
CA VAL A 102 1.39 31.53 14.17
C VAL A 102 1.33 30.60 12.97
N PHE A 103 0.13 30.32 12.44
CA PHE A 103 -0.07 29.43 11.30
C PHE A 103 0.70 29.92 10.06
N GLU A 104 0.68 31.22 9.75
CA GLU A 104 1.31 31.83 8.57
C GLU A 104 2.84 31.71 8.55
N LYS A 105 3.51 31.46 9.69
CA LYS A 105 4.95 31.16 9.71
C LYS A 105 5.29 29.90 8.91
N TYR A 106 4.34 28.97 8.83
CA TYR A 106 4.47 27.67 8.20
C TYR A 106 3.63 27.62 6.91
N GLY A 107 2.35 28.00 7.03
CA GLY A 107 1.40 28.07 5.92
C GLY A 107 0.96 26.70 5.38
N PHE A 108 0.07 26.71 4.39
CA PHE A 108 -0.41 25.47 3.76
C PHE A 108 0.67 24.75 2.95
N ALA A 109 1.74 25.45 2.56
CA ALA A 109 2.85 24.86 1.82
C ALA A 109 3.54 23.72 2.59
N VAL A 110 3.38 23.67 3.91
CA VAL A 110 3.89 22.57 4.75
C VAL A 110 3.37 21.19 4.28
N THR A 111 2.14 21.14 3.75
CA THR A 111 1.50 19.91 3.22
C THR A 111 2.07 19.43 1.87
N GLU A 112 2.99 20.19 1.28
CA GLU A 112 3.62 19.86 0.00
C GLU A 112 5.10 19.51 0.17
N GLU A 113 5.60 19.52 1.41
CA GLU A 113 7.00 19.26 1.70
C GLU A 113 7.32 17.77 1.73
N SER A 114 8.61 17.44 1.77
CA SER A 114 9.00 16.07 2.11
C SER A 114 8.57 15.74 3.54
N TYR A 115 8.18 14.48 3.80
CA TYR A 115 7.72 14.00 5.10
C TYR A 115 8.55 14.47 6.31
N VAL A 116 9.88 14.52 6.18
CA VAL A 116 10.78 14.94 7.27
C VAL A 116 10.68 16.44 7.55
N ASN A 117 10.59 17.26 6.50
CA ASN A 117 10.47 18.71 6.62
C ASN A 117 9.07 19.07 7.15
N GLU A 118 8.04 18.45 6.59
CA GLU A 118 6.66 18.64 7.02
C GLU A 118 6.51 18.31 8.52
N SER A 119 6.99 17.15 8.96
CA SER A 119 7.00 16.79 10.38
C SER A 119 7.71 17.83 11.25
N SER A 120 8.87 18.31 10.81
CA SER A 120 9.64 19.33 11.56
C SER A 120 8.88 20.64 11.71
N HIS A 121 8.21 21.08 10.65
CA HIS A 121 7.40 22.29 10.65
C HIS A 121 6.10 22.12 11.45
N ILE A 122 5.42 20.98 11.34
CA ILE A 122 4.20 20.69 12.11
C ILE A 122 4.52 20.64 13.61
N VAL A 123 5.59 19.95 14.03
CA VAL A 123 6.02 19.91 15.43
C VAL A 123 6.35 21.33 15.94
N SER A 124 7.01 22.14 15.12
CA SER A 124 7.29 23.54 15.45
C SER A 124 6.02 24.39 15.56
N MET A 125 5.07 24.21 14.65
CA MET A 125 3.76 24.88 14.65
C MET A 125 2.93 24.52 15.88
N LEU A 126 2.87 23.24 16.24
CA LEU A 126 2.22 22.75 17.47
C LEU A 126 2.89 23.35 18.73
N GLY A 127 4.21 23.45 18.73
CA GLY A 127 4.97 24.12 19.79
C GLY A 127 4.63 25.60 19.93
N ASP A 128 4.51 26.33 18.81
CA ASP A 128 4.09 27.73 18.81
C ASP A 128 2.64 27.91 19.28
N PHE A 129 1.73 27.00 18.90
CA PHE A 129 0.35 27.01 19.39
C PHE A 129 0.25 26.78 20.90
N ALA A 130 1.20 26.05 21.49
CA ALA A 130 1.25 25.82 22.93
C ALA A 130 1.69 27.04 23.76
N ALA A 131 2.14 28.13 23.13
CA ALA A 131 2.53 29.34 23.84
C ALA A 131 1.34 29.92 24.65
N PRO A 132 1.51 30.33 25.93
CA PRO A 132 0.40 30.72 26.80
C PRO A 132 -0.53 31.81 26.23
N LYS A 133 0.06 32.79 25.55
CA LYS A 133 -0.70 33.86 24.87
C LYS A 133 -1.57 33.32 23.73
N ILE A 134 -1.08 32.33 23.00
CA ILE A 134 -1.78 31.73 21.86
C ILE A 134 -2.86 30.77 22.37
N GLN A 135 -2.60 30.00 23.42
CA GLN A 135 -3.61 29.18 24.09
C GLN A 135 -4.80 30.01 24.61
N ALA A 136 -4.54 31.18 25.20
CA ALA A 136 -5.59 32.10 25.62
C ALA A 136 -6.44 32.60 24.43
N ALA A 137 -5.81 32.83 23.27
CA ALA A 137 -6.53 33.20 22.05
C ALA A 137 -7.33 32.03 21.47
N ILE A 138 -6.75 30.83 21.40
CA ILE A 138 -7.41 29.60 20.93
C ILE A 138 -8.67 29.30 21.74
N ALA A 139 -8.68 29.57 23.04
CA ALA A 139 -9.85 29.38 23.90
C ALA A 139 -11.08 30.21 23.49
N LEU A 140 -10.89 31.28 22.72
CA LEU A 140 -11.96 32.13 22.17
C LEU A 140 -12.45 31.67 20.80
N LEU A 141 -11.85 30.62 20.23
CA LEU A 141 -12.10 30.12 18.88
C LEU A 141 -12.63 28.67 18.93
N PRO A 142 -13.95 28.46 19.12
CA PRO A 142 -14.53 27.12 19.20
C PRO A 142 -14.11 26.22 18.02
N GLY A 143 -13.71 24.97 18.32
CA GLY A 143 -13.27 24.01 17.31
C GLY A 143 -11.79 24.08 16.96
N VAL A 144 -11.08 25.18 17.26
CA VAL A 144 -9.65 25.32 16.93
C VAL A 144 -8.79 24.42 17.83
N ALA A 145 -9.08 24.37 19.13
CA ALA A 145 -8.36 23.49 20.06
C ALA A 145 -8.51 22.01 19.68
N GLU A 146 -9.73 21.61 19.29
CA GLU A 146 -10.04 20.25 18.86
C GLU A 146 -9.30 19.89 17.57
N ASN A 147 -9.28 20.80 16.58
CA ASN A 147 -8.53 20.57 15.33
C ASN A 147 -7.01 20.51 15.58
N ILE A 148 -6.46 21.32 16.49
CA ILE A 148 -5.04 21.24 16.89
C ILE A 148 -4.74 19.91 17.59
N ALA A 149 -5.66 19.40 18.41
CA ALA A 149 -5.49 18.10 19.05
C ALA A 149 -5.55 16.95 18.02
N LEU A 150 -6.42 17.05 17.01
CA LEU A 150 -6.46 16.11 15.88
C LEU A 150 -5.17 16.15 15.06
N GLU A 151 -4.64 17.35 14.79
CA GLU A 151 -3.35 17.54 14.12
C GLU A 151 -2.20 16.86 14.90
N GLN A 152 -2.14 17.09 16.22
CA GLN A 152 -1.13 16.44 17.06
C GLN A 152 -1.26 14.92 17.03
N ALA A 153 -2.48 14.38 17.02
CA ALA A 153 -2.71 12.94 16.94
C ALA A 153 -2.30 12.38 15.57
N ALA A 154 -2.65 13.06 14.47
CA ALA A 154 -2.27 12.66 13.11
C ALA A 154 -0.76 12.69 12.91
N GLN A 155 -0.07 13.73 13.40
CA GLN A 155 1.39 13.82 13.36
C GLN A 155 2.06 12.65 14.09
N ASN A 156 1.59 12.32 15.31
CA ASN A 156 2.13 11.19 16.08
C ASN A 156 1.89 9.85 15.37
N ASP A 157 0.71 9.65 14.79
CA ASP A 157 0.36 8.43 14.06
C ASP A 157 1.20 8.28 12.78
N PHE A 158 1.42 9.39 12.07
CA PHE A 158 2.33 9.43 10.92
C PHE A 158 3.76 9.05 11.32
N GLU A 159 4.34 9.68 12.34
CA GLU A 159 5.73 9.41 12.77
C GLU A 159 5.93 7.97 13.26
N ASN A 160 4.93 7.42 13.97
CA ASN A 160 4.95 6.01 14.37
C ASN A 160 4.95 5.09 13.15
N THR A 161 4.05 5.33 12.19
CA THR A 161 3.96 4.55 10.94
C THR A 161 5.24 4.70 10.10
N GLN A 162 5.82 5.90 10.03
CA GLN A 162 7.06 6.16 9.32
C GLN A 162 8.23 5.40 9.94
N THR A 163 8.28 5.32 11.28
CA THR A 163 9.29 4.56 12.01
C THR A 163 9.16 3.06 11.76
N GLU A 164 7.94 2.52 11.74
CA GLU A 164 7.68 1.11 11.39
C GLU A 164 8.10 0.81 9.95
N TYR A 165 7.69 1.65 9.00
CA TYR A 165 8.09 1.54 7.61
C TYR A 165 9.62 1.60 7.43
N ALA A 166 10.31 2.47 8.18
CA ALA A 166 11.77 2.57 8.13
C ALA A 166 12.45 1.30 8.69
N LYS A 167 11.89 0.64 9.71
CA LYS A 167 12.38 -0.66 10.22
C LYS A 167 12.26 -1.74 9.15
N GLU A 168 11.09 -1.86 8.52
CA GLU A 168 10.87 -2.80 7.41
C GLU A 168 11.84 -2.55 6.24
N LEU A 169 12.09 -1.28 5.89
CA LEU A 169 12.99 -0.93 4.79
C LEU A 169 14.47 -1.14 5.12
N ALA A 170 14.88 -0.90 6.37
CA ALA A 170 16.26 -1.08 6.82
C ALA A 170 16.74 -2.53 6.67
N GLU A 171 15.81 -3.49 6.75
CA GLU A 171 16.10 -4.91 6.54
C GLU A 171 16.27 -5.26 5.03
N GLU A 172 15.88 -4.38 4.10
CA GLU A 172 15.53 -4.82 2.73
C GLU A 172 15.91 -3.86 1.58
N ASN A 173 16.91 -2.99 1.76
CA ASN A 173 17.24 -1.88 0.84
C ASN A 173 17.81 -2.27 -0.56
N THR A 174 17.80 -3.55 -0.95
CA THR A 174 18.25 -4.04 -2.28
C THR A 174 17.22 -4.93 -2.99
N LEU A 175 16.00 -5.05 -2.43
CA LEU A 175 15.00 -5.99 -2.94
C LEU A 175 14.20 -5.42 -4.12
N LEU A 176 13.82 -6.30 -5.04
CA LEU A 176 12.98 -5.97 -6.20
C LEU A 176 11.56 -5.59 -5.76
N ASN A 177 10.90 -4.70 -6.52
CA ASN A 177 9.51 -4.35 -6.27
C ASN A 177 8.52 -5.44 -6.74
N ALA A 178 7.28 -5.39 -6.25
CA ALA A 178 6.25 -6.38 -6.55
C ALA A 178 5.91 -6.48 -8.04
N THR A 179 6.07 -5.40 -8.81
CA THR A 179 5.80 -5.38 -10.26
C THR A 179 6.84 -6.17 -11.05
N THR A 180 8.10 -6.12 -10.64
CA THR A 180 9.16 -6.94 -11.24
C THR A 180 9.00 -8.40 -10.83
N LEU A 181 8.78 -8.67 -9.54
CA LEU A 181 8.66 -10.03 -9.02
C LEU A 181 7.41 -10.76 -9.53
N LYS A 182 6.27 -10.06 -9.72
CA LYS A 182 5.08 -10.72 -10.30
C LYS A 182 5.32 -11.20 -11.73
N LYS A 183 6.17 -10.50 -12.49
CA LYS A 183 6.53 -10.91 -13.86
C LYS A 183 7.42 -12.15 -13.81
N GLU A 184 8.40 -12.19 -12.90
CA GLU A 184 9.25 -13.36 -12.66
C GLU A 184 8.40 -14.61 -12.35
N VAL A 185 7.48 -14.52 -11.39
CA VAL A 185 6.56 -15.62 -11.04
C VAL A 185 5.67 -16.02 -12.21
N ALA A 186 5.10 -15.05 -12.93
CA ALA A 186 4.27 -15.34 -14.10
C ALA A 186 5.06 -16.03 -15.23
N THR A 187 6.32 -15.67 -15.44
CA THR A 187 7.22 -16.33 -16.40
C THR A 187 7.49 -17.78 -16.00
N LEU A 188 7.83 -18.05 -14.73
CA LEU A 188 8.03 -19.43 -14.24
C LEU A 188 6.78 -20.30 -14.47
N ILE A 189 5.59 -19.75 -14.18
CA ILE A 189 4.32 -20.46 -14.44
C ILE A 189 4.13 -20.70 -15.94
N ASN A 190 4.30 -19.68 -16.78
CA ASN A 190 3.94 -19.74 -18.20
C ASN A 190 4.92 -20.51 -19.07
N ASP A 191 6.20 -20.35 -18.78
CA ASP A 191 7.27 -20.77 -19.69
C ASP A 191 7.97 -22.04 -19.19
N GLU A 192 7.85 -22.36 -17.90
CA GLU A 192 8.33 -23.64 -17.35
C GLU A 192 7.16 -24.59 -17.03
N LEU A 193 6.30 -24.23 -16.07
CA LEU A 193 5.27 -25.16 -15.57
C LEU A 193 4.25 -25.55 -16.64
N VAL A 194 3.64 -24.56 -17.30
CA VAL A 194 2.64 -24.79 -18.34
C VAL A 194 3.24 -25.52 -19.54
N VAL A 195 4.47 -25.20 -19.92
CA VAL A 195 5.17 -25.87 -21.03
C VAL A 195 5.42 -27.34 -20.70
N PHE A 196 5.97 -27.62 -19.52
CA PHE A 196 6.19 -28.99 -19.05
C PHE A 196 4.88 -29.78 -19.01
N LEU A 197 3.84 -29.24 -18.37
CA LEU A 197 2.58 -29.97 -18.20
C LEU A 197 1.85 -30.21 -19.52
N ARG A 198 1.90 -29.29 -20.48
CA ARG A 198 1.34 -29.52 -21.82
C ARG A 198 2.04 -30.66 -22.56
N TYR A 199 3.36 -30.77 -22.42
CA TYR A 199 4.12 -31.87 -23.00
C TYR A 199 3.80 -33.19 -22.28
N SER A 200 3.89 -33.19 -20.95
CA SER A 200 3.68 -34.36 -20.11
C SER A 200 2.25 -34.90 -20.15
N GLU A 201 1.24 -34.06 -20.28
CA GLU A 201 -0.15 -34.47 -20.50
C GLU A 201 -0.31 -35.25 -21.82
N ARG A 202 0.42 -34.87 -22.87
CA ARG A 202 0.30 -35.52 -24.19
C ARG A 202 0.99 -36.89 -24.25
N PHE A 203 2.14 -37.03 -23.60
CA PHE A 203 2.98 -38.22 -23.74
C PHE A 203 2.99 -39.13 -22.49
N GLN A 204 2.60 -38.59 -21.33
CA GLN A 204 2.66 -39.26 -20.03
C GLN A 204 1.39 -38.97 -19.19
N ALA A 205 0.22 -38.96 -19.85
CA ALA A 205 -1.07 -38.64 -19.25
C ALA A 205 -1.38 -39.44 -17.97
N ALA A 206 -0.98 -40.71 -17.91
CA ALA A 206 -1.21 -41.58 -16.77
C ALA A 206 -0.50 -41.09 -15.48
N ILE A 207 0.61 -40.36 -15.61
CA ILE A 207 1.40 -39.83 -14.49
C ILE A 207 0.96 -38.41 -14.17
N TYR A 208 0.85 -37.55 -15.19
CA TYR A 208 0.70 -36.09 -14.98
C TYR A 208 -0.71 -35.55 -15.24
N GLY A 209 -1.63 -36.34 -15.81
CA GLY A 209 -2.91 -35.85 -16.32
C GLY A 209 -3.79 -35.19 -15.25
N THR A 210 -3.93 -35.82 -14.10
CA THR A 210 -4.73 -35.26 -12.98
C THR A 210 -4.14 -33.94 -12.48
N PHE A 211 -2.83 -33.89 -12.29
CA PHE A 211 -2.15 -32.67 -11.83
C PHE A 211 -2.24 -31.55 -12.88
N ALA A 212 -2.05 -31.87 -14.17
CA ALA A 212 -2.21 -30.93 -15.26
C ALA A 212 -3.64 -30.35 -15.32
N ALA A 213 -4.68 -31.18 -15.13
CA ALA A 213 -6.06 -30.70 -15.08
C ALA A 213 -6.30 -29.74 -13.90
N THR A 214 -5.74 -30.03 -12.72
CA THR A 214 -5.82 -29.15 -11.54
C THR A 214 -5.14 -27.81 -11.79
N VAL A 215 -3.92 -27.82 -12.34
CA VAL A 215 -3.18 -26.59 -12.69
C VAL A 215 -3.95 -25.77 -13.74
N ALA A 216 -4.49 -26.42 -14.77
CA ALA A 216 -5.28 -25.76 -15.79
C ALA A 216 -6.52 -25.06 -15.19
N LYS A 217 -7.19 -25.71 -14.24
CA LYS A 217 -8.33 -25.12 -13.53
C LYS A 217 -7.92 -23.88 -12.74
N ILE A 218 -6.85 -23.97 -11.94
CA ILE A 218 -6.35 -22.86 -11.12
C ILE A 218 -6.02 -21.63 -12.00
N ILE A 219 -5.30 -21.84 -13.11
CA ILE A 219 -4.96 -20.76 -14.05
C ILE A 219 -6.20 -20.17 -14.71
N THR A 220 -7.15 -21.02 -15.12
CA THR A 220 -8.40 -20.58 -15.75
C THR A 220 -9.22 -19.72 -14.79
N ASP A 221 -9.35 -20.13 -13.53
CA ASP A 221 -10.08 -19.40 -12.51
C ASP A 221 -9.46 -18.01 -12.28
N ASN A 222 -8.13 -17.89 -12.21
CA ASN A 222 -7.44 -16.59 -12.18
C ASN A 222 -7.75 -15.73 -13.42
N ASN A 223 -7.59 -16.32 -14.62
CA ASN A 223 -7.80 -15.61 -15.88
C ASN A 223 -9.24 -15.07 -16.01
N ILE A 224 -10.23 -15.81 -15.50
CA ILE A 224 -11.63 -15.36 -15.44
C ILE A 224 -11.76 -14.11 -14.56
N GLN A 225 -11.13 -14.07 -13.38
CA GLN A 225 -11.19 -12.90 -12.50
C GLN A 225 -10.54 -11.66 -13.13
N VAL A 226 -9.38 -11.85 -13.77
CA VAL A 226 -8.68 -10.75 -14.48
C VAL A 226 -9.55 -10.17 -15.60
N LYS A 227 -10.16 -11.04 -16.43
CA LYS A 227 -11.06 -10.61 -17.52
C LYS A 227 -12.32 -9.91 -17.00
N LYS A 228 -12.89 -10.37 -15.87
CA LYS A 228 -14.04 -9.71 -15.24
C LYS A 228 -13.71 -8.30 -14.78
N ARG A 229 -12.54 -8.12 -14.15
CA ARG A 229 -12.07 -6.80 -13.72
C ARG A 229 -11.94 -5.84 -14.90
N TRP A 230 -11.29 -6.28 -15.98
CA TRP A 230 -11.11 -5.44 -17.18
C TRP A 230 -12.44 -4.94 -17.74
N LYS A 231 -13.44 -5.82 -17.83
CA LYS A 231 -14.78 -5.41 -18.30
C LYS A 231 -15.46 -4.38 -17.39
N LYS A 232 -15.18 -4.42 -16.10
CA LYS A 232 -15.73 -3.45 -15.14
C LYS A 232 -15.05 -2.09 -15.29
N GLU A 233 -13.72 -2.08 -15.41
CA GLU A 233 -12.93 -0.85 -15.61
C GLU A 233 -13.36 -0.13 -16.91
N THR A 234 -13.66 -0.84 -18.00
CA THR A 234 -14.14 -0.24 -19.27
C THR A 234 -15.60 0.24 -19.25
N GLN A 235 -16.39 -0.09 -18.22
CA GLN A 235 -17.78 0.37 -18.08
C GLN A 235 -17.93 1.58 -17.14
N GLU A 236 -16.88 1.89 -16.39
CA GLU A 236 -16.83 3.01 -15.43
C GLU A 236 -16.04 4.21 -16.00
N GLU A 237 -15.50 4.10 -17.21
CA GLU A 237 -14.92 5.17 -18.06
C GLU A 237 -15.93 5.68 -19.10
#